data_AF-G7CEE4-F1
#
_entry.id   AF-G7CEE4-F1
#
_cell.length_a   1.000
_cell.length_b   1.000
_cell.length_c   1.000
_cell.angle_alpha   90.00
_cell.angle_beta   90.00
_cell.angle_gamma   90.00
#
_symmetry.space_group_name_H-M   'P 1'
#
loop_
_entity.id
_entity.type
_entity.pdbx_description
1 polymer ?
#
loop_
_entity_poly.entity_id
_entity_poly.type
_entity_poly.pdbx_seq_one_letter_code
_entity_poly.pdbx_strand_id
1 'polypeptide(L)'
;MELPAPSAGGPCAESVAAALTRLADGQTLQCRNDSGEYRWESFTDPYPNSDRWVSAGSGLTLSGQGRRNPEMLSGKWIGYPLDPAARCRAEQAVVVRAGEVGEPRATVGELGEPLEFEVLPLMFTITLGGDCLWQKS
;
A
#
# COMPACT_ATOMS: atom_id res chain seq x y z
N MET A 1 4.67 -5.09 19.16
CA MET A 1 6.11 -5.30 18.88
C MET A 1 6.26 -4.71 17.51
N GLU A 2 6.82 -3.50 17.41
CA GLU A 2 6.91 -2.77 16.14
C GLU A 2 7.65 -3.62 15.11
N LEU A 3 7.03 -3.80 13.93
CA LEU A 3 7.74 -4.40 12.81
C LEU A 3 8.84 -3.44 12.36
N PRO A 4 10.06 -3.93 12.08
CA PRO A 4 11.10 -3.07 11.54
C PRO A 4 10.62 -2.45 10.23
N ALA A 5 10.90 -1.17 10.04
CA ALA A 5 10.58 -0.48 8.81
C ALA A 5 11.20 -1.25 7.61
N PRO A 6 10.49 -1.37 6.47
CA PRO A 6 11.02 -2.03 5.30
C PRO A 6 12.35 -1.44 4.86
N SER A 7 13.32 -2.31 4.55
CA SER A 7 14.65 -1.94 4.06
C SER A 7 15.19 -3.04 3.17
N ALA A 8 15.95 -2.70 2.13
CA ALA A 8 16.49 -3.69 1.20
C ALA A 8 17.39 -4.72 1.91
N GLY A 9 17.12 -6.01 1.69
CA GLY A 9 17.79 -7.13 2.35
C GLY A 9 17.36 -7.37 3.80
N GLY A 10 16.55 -6.49 4.37
CA GLY A 10 16.00 -6.61 5.72
C GLY A 10 14.91 -7.68 5.82
N PRO A 11 14.62 -8.18 7.03
CA PRO A 11 13.58 -9.17 7.23
C PRO A 11 12.19 -8.58 6.98
N CYS A 12 11.26 -9.41 6.51
CA CYS A 12 9.84 -9.12 6.47
C CYS A 12 9.06 -10.25 7.15
N ALA A 13 7.85 -9.97 7.62
CA ALA A 13 7.00 -11.00 8.23
C ALA A 13 6.34 -11.87 7.15
N GLU A 14 6.10 -13.14 7.46
CA GLU A 14 5.35 -14.05 6.58
C GLU A 14 3.94 -13.51 6.26
N SER A 15 3.30 -12.80 7.21
CA SER A 15 1.99 -12.18 6.99
C SER A 15 1.96 -11.18 5.83
N VAL A 16 3.10 -10.59 5.47
CA VAL A 16 3.25 -9.65 4.36
C VAL A 16 3.94 -10.26 3.14
N ALA A 17 4.01 -11.59 3.05
CA ALA A 17 4.57 -12.29 1.90
C ALA A 17 3.94 -11.80 0.57
N ALA A 18 4.80 -11.70 -0.45
CA ALA A 18 4.53 -11.20 -1.79
C ALA A 18 4.07 -9.73 -1.90
N ALA A 19 3.84 -9.03 -0.77
CA ALA A 19 3.44 -7.64 -0.78
C ALA A 19 4.57 -6.75 -1.28
N LEU A 20 4.19 -5.69 -2.00
CA LEU A 20 5.10 -4.63 -2.40
C LEU A 20 5.09 -3.49 -1.36
N THR A 21 6.18 -2.74 -1.29
CA THR A 21 6.25 -1.48 -0.54
C THR A 21 7.15 -0.50 -1.27
N ARG A 22 7.02 0.79 -0.95
CA ARG A 22 7.87 1.85 -1.50
C ARG A 22 8.58 2.56 -0.38
N LEU A 23 9.90 2.63 -0.50
CA LEU A 23 10.75 3.41 0.38
C LEU A 23 10.66 4.90 0.07
N ALA A 24 11.11 5.73 1.00
CA ALA A 24 11.10 7.19 0.85
C ALA A 24 11.94 7.70 -0.34
N ASP A 25 12.93 6.93 -0.78
CA ASP A 25 13.76 7.22 -1.97
C ASP A 25 13.10 6.79 -3.29
N GLY A 26 11.89 6.21 -3.25
CA GLY A 26 11.13 5.73 -4.39
C GLY A 26 11.42 4.28 -4.79
N GLN A 27 12.40 3.61 -4.17
CA GLN A 27 12.69 2.20 -4.44
C GLN A 27 11.49 1.33 -4.04
N THR A 28 11.09 0.43 -4.93
CA THR A 28 10.04 -0.55 -4.66
C THR A 28 10.69 -1.86 -4.21
N LEU A 29 10.20 -2.43 -3.11
CA LEU A 29 10.64 -3.72 -2.59
C LEU A 29 9.48 -4.72 -2.60
N GLN A 30 9.81 -6.00 -2.66
CA GLN A 30 8.88 -7.11 -2.49
C GLN A 30 9.33 -8.00 -1.35
N CYS A 31 8.40 -8.40 -0.47
CA CYS A 31 8.68 -9.41 0.53
C CYS A 31 8.68 -10.80 -0.13
N ARG A 32 9.83 -11.47 -0.15
CA ARG A 32 10.04 -12.79 -0.77
C ARG A 32 10.53 -13.78 0.26
N ASN A 33 10.17 -15.06 0.08
CA ASN A 33 10.76 -16.15 0.82
C ASN A 33 12.05 -16.57 0.10
N ASP A 34 13.19 -16.33 0.73
CA ASP A 34 14.48 -16.86 0.31
C ASP A 34 14.89 -17.96 1.29
N SER A 35 14.88 -19.21 0.80
CA SER A 35 15.42 -20.35 1.54
C SER A 35 14.81 -20.56 2.94
N GLY A 36 13.54 -20.19 3.14
CA GLY A 36 12.83 -20.31 4.42
C GLY A 36 12.78 -19.04 5.26
N GLU A 37 13.46 -17.97 4.84
CA GLU A 37 13.42 -16.66 5.50
C GLU A 37 12.70 -15.64 4.61
N TYR A 38 11.81 -14.85 5.20
CA TYR A 38 11.13 -13.76 4.48
C TYR A 38 11.99 -12.49 4.52
N ARG A 39 12.35 -11.96 3.35
CA ARG A 39 13.20 -10.77 3.19
C ARG A 39 12.63 -9.80 2.16
N TRP A 40 12.87 -8.52 2.40
CA TRP A 40 12.58 -7.46 1.44
C TRP A 40 13.66 -7.44 0.35
N GLU A 41 13.26 -7.73 -0.88
CA GLU A 41 14.13 -7.70 -2.06
C GLU A 41 13.74 -6.59 -3.02
N SER A 42 14.69 -6.08 -3.79
CA SER A 42 14.43 -5.08 -4.83
C SER A 42 13.44 -5.61 -5.86
N PHE A 43 12.35 -4.87 -6.07
CA PHE A 43 11.40 -5.15 -7.14
C PHE A 43 11.78 -4.32 -8.38
N THR A 44 12.07 -5.00 -9.49
CA THR A 44 12.68 -4.38 -10.68
C THR A 44 11.73 -4.19 -11.85
N ASP A 45 10.48 -4.65 -11.76
CA ASP A 45 9.51 -4.40 -12.83
C ASP A 45 9.15 -2.89 -12.84
N PRO A 46 9.25 -2.21 -14.00
CA PRO A 46 8.89 -0.80 -14.13
C PRO A 46 7.42 -0.48 -13.84
N TYR A 47 6.54 -1.48 -13.82
CA TYR A 47 5.11 -1.34 -13.58
C TYR A 47 4.70 -2.19 -12.36
N PRO A 48 4.92 -1.70 -11.13
CA PRO A 48 4.60 -2.44 -9.91
C PRO A 48 3.10 -2.46 -9.66
N ASN A 49 2.33 -3.14 -10.50
CA ASN A 49 0.93 -3.42 -10.23
C ASN A 49 0.83 -4.57 -9.23
N SER A 50 0.13 -4.36 -8.13
CA SER A 50 -0.04 -5.40 -7.11
C SER A 50 -1.42 -5.36 -6.47
N ASP A 51 -1.87 -6.51 -5.99
CA ASP A 51 -3.03 -6.71 -5.13
C ASP A 51 -2.67 -6.69 -3.64
N ARG A 52 -1.39 -6.53 -3.29
CA ARG A 52 -0.87 -6.51 -1.92
C ARG A 52 0.21 -5.45 -1.73
N TRP A 53 -0.04 -4.51 -0.82
CA TRP A 53 0.89 -3.43 -0.49
C TRP A 53 1.12 -3.31 1.01
N VAL A 54 2.30 -2.88 1.42
CA VAL A 54 2.61 -2.51 2.81
C VAL A 54 2.93 -1.02 2.87
N SER A 55 2.19 -0.28 3.70
CA SER A 55 2.58 1.07 4.12
C SER A 55 3.28 1.01 5.47
N ALA A 56 4.26 1.88 5.67
CA ALA A 56 4.93 2.08 6.95
C ALA A 56 5.38 3.54 7.11
N GLY A 57 5.55 3.99 8.36
CA GLY A 57 6.15 5.31 8.65
C GLY A 57 5.42 6.49 7.98
N SER A 58 6.06 7.13 7.00
CA SER A 58 5.51 8.29 6.27
C SER A 58 4.29 7.97 5.38
N GLY A 59 3.96 6.69 5.22
CA GLY A 59 2.91 6.22 4.34
C GLY A 59 3.41 5.89 2.93
N LEU A 60 2.49 5.40 2.11
CA LEU A 60 2.71 4.87 0.77
C LEU A 60 1.75 5.56 -0.20
N THR A 61 2.30 6.31 -1.16
CA THR A 61 1.50 6.91 -2.24
C THR A 61 1.57 6.05 -3.50
N LEU A 62 0.40 5.69 -4.01
CA LEU A 62 0.22 4.86 -5.20
C LEU A 62 -0.62 5.57 -6.26
N SER A 63 -0.44 5.15 -7.50
CA SER A 63 -1.19 5.55 -8.68
C SER A 63 -2.36 4.61 -8.92
N GLY A 64 -3.51 5.19 -9.30
CA GLY A 64 -4.68 4.41 -9.70
C GLY A 64 -4.98 4.44 -11.19
N GLN A 65 -6.14 3.90 -11.55
CA GLN A 65 -6.59 3.74 -12.94
C GLN A 65 -6.96 5.04 -13.66
N GLY A 66 -6.97 6.18 -12.95
CA GLY A 66 -6.95 7.51 -13.56
C GLY A 66 -5.61 7.84 -14.25
N ARG A 67 -4.57 7.02 -14.07
CA ARG A 67 -3.25 7.11 -14.73
C ARG A 67 -3.01 5.91 -15.66
N ARG A 68 -2.09 6.06 -16.62
CA ARG A 68 -1.78 5.01 -17.62
C ARG A 68 -1.20 3.72 -17.01
N ASN A 69 -0.43 3.84 -15.93
CA ASN A 69 0.25 2.73 -15.27
C ASN A 69 -0.22 2.65 -13.81
N PRO A 70 -1.40 2.05 -13.55
CA PRO A 70 -1.93 1.93 -12.21
C PRO A 70 -1.13 0.92 -11.40
N GLU A 71 -0.85 1.28 -10.16
CA GLU A 71 -0.16 0.44 -9.17
C GLU A 71 -1.18 -0.28 -8.28
N MET A 72 -2.32 0.38 -8.04
CA MET A 72 -3.45 -0.13 -7.28
C MET A 72 -4.72 -0.09 -8.15
N LEU A 73 -5.34 -1.26 -8.32
CA LEU A 73 -6.56 -1.41 -9.12
C LEU A 73 -7.81 -1.04 -8.33
N SER A 74 -8.86 -0.58 -9.01
CA SER A 74 -10.18 -0.33 -8.41
C SER A 74 -10.83 -1.60 -7.88
N GLY A 75 -11.77 -1.42 -6.97
CA GLY A 75 -12.51 -2.48 -6.29
C GLY A 75 -12.37 -2.40 -4.78
N LYS A 76 -12.74 -3.49 -4.10
CA LYS A 76 -12.70 -3.58 -2.64
C LYS A 76 -11.28 -3.86 -2.16
N TRP A 77 -10.87 -3.10 -1.16
CA TRP A 77 -9.58 -3.25 -0.48
C TRP A 77 -9.79 -3.27 1.02
N ILE A 78 -8.91 -4.00 1.70
CA ILE A 78 -8.88 -4.11 3.15
C ILE A 78 -7.47 -3.76 3.62
N GLY A 79 -7.37 -2.81 4.55
CA GLY A 79 -6.15 -2.49 5.27
C GLY A 79 -6.14 -3.22 6.61
N TYR A 80 -5.25 -4.20 6.76
CA TYR A 80 -5.01 -4.93 8.00
C TYR A 80 -3.88 -4.25 8.79
N PRO A 81 -4.16 -3.72 10.00
CA PRO A 81 -3.11 -3.21 10.88
C PRO A 81 -2.10 -4.30 11.21
N LEU A 82 -0.81 -3.97 11.09
CA LEU A 82 0.28 -4.90 11.40
C LEU A 82 0.68 -4.88 12.89
N ASP A 83 0.25 -3.86 13.63
CA ASP A 83 0.37 -3.76 15.10
C ASP A 83 -0.99 -3.31 15.68
N PRO A 84 -1.39 -3.78 16.88
CA PRO A 84 -2.64 -3.36 17.52
C PRO A 84 -2.77 -1.85 17.79
N ALA A 85 -1.65 -1.13 17.88
CA ALA A 85 -1.63 0.32 18.01
C ALA A 85 -1.65 1.05 16.66
N ALA A 86 -1.52 0.34 15.53
CA ALA A 86 -1.59 0.93 14.21
C ALA A 86 -3.03 1.27 13.82
N ARG A 87 -3.17 2.37 13.09
CA ARG A 87 -4.44 2.85 12.54
C ARG A 87 -4.31 2.98 11.03
N CYS A 88 -5.04 2.17 10.28
CA CYS A 88 -5.00 2.25 8.83
C CYS A 88 -5.79 3.47 8.33
N ARG A 89 -5.19 4.20 7.38
CA ARG A 89 -5.79 5.36 6.74
C ARG A 89 -5.60 5.29 5.24
N ALA A 90 -6.67 5.45 4.48
CA ALA A 90 -6.63 5.50 3.02
C ALA A 90 -7.18 6.85 2.55
N GLU A 91 -6.36 7.66 1.88
CA GLU A 91 -6.75 8.95 1.33
C GLU A 91 -6.62 8.93 -0.19
N GLN A 92 -7.75 8.92 -0.90
CA GLN A 92 -7.77 8.84 -2.36
C GLN A 92 -8.24 10.14 -2.99
N ALA A 93 -7.58 10.55 -4.07
CA ALA A 93 -7.98 11.65 -4.94
C ALA A 93 -8.40 11.08 -6.30
N VAL A 94 -9.55 11.54 -6.81
CA VAL A 94 -10.14 11.04 -8.05
C VAL A 94 -10.19 12.11 -9.12
N VAL A 95 -10.12 11.71 -10.38
CA VAL A 95 -10.36 12.62 -11.50
C VAL A 95 -11.84 12.98 -11.54
N VAL A 96 -12.17 14.27 -11.45
CA VAL A 96 -13.55 14.78 -11.48
C VAL A 96 -13.94 15.33 -12.85
N ARG A 97 -12.98 15.86 -13.61
CA ARG A 97 -13.12 16.29 -15.00
C ARG A 97 -11.80 16.07 -15.74
N ALA A 98 -11.81 16.19 -17.07
CA ALA A 98 -10.60 16.08 -17.86
C ALA A 98 -9.52 17.07 -17.37
N GLY A 99 -8.42 16.53 -16.82
CA GLY A 99 -7.33 17.33 -16.26
C GLY A 99 -7.56 17.88 -14.84
N GLU A 100 -8.71 17.60 -14.21
CA GLU A 100 -9.07 18.10 -12.88
C GLU A 100 -9.14 16.92 -11.88
N VAL A 101 -8.33 16.97 -10.83
CA VAL A 101 -8.36 16.03 -9.71
C VAL A 101 -9.11 16.70 -8.56
N GLY A 102 -10.13 16.04 -8.03
CA GLY A 102 -10.91 16.56 -6.92
C GLY A 102 -10.17 16.48 -5.58
N GLU A 103 -10.75 17.11 -4.55
CA GLU A 103 -10.23 17.06 -3.18
C GLU A 103 -10.07 15.61 -2.69
N PRO A 104 -8.92 15.28 -2.05
CA PRO A 104 -8.71 13.95 -1.49
C PRO A 104 -9.76 13.60 -0.43
N ARG A 105 -10.22 12.36 -0.45
CA ARG A 105 -11.17 11.81 0.53
C ARG A 105 -10.47 10.76 1.36
N ALA A 106 -10.44 10.99 2.67
CA ALA A 106 -9.85 10.07 3.63
C ALA A 106 -10.91 9.16 4.26
N THR A 107 -10.62 7.87 4.27
CA THR A 107 -11.27 6.86 5.12
C THR A 107 -10.27 6.42 6.16
N VAL A 108 -10.68 6.40 7.43
CA VAL A 108 -9.79 6.06 8.55
C VAL A 108 -10.44 4.95 9.36
N GLY A 109 -9.72 3.87 9.60
CA GLY A 109 -10.17 2.78 10.46
C GLY A 109 -10.06 3.14 11.93
N GLU A 110 -10.50 2.25 12.81
CA GLU A 110 -10.21 2.30 14.24
C GLU A 110 -8.82 1.68 14.54
N LEU A 111 -8.34 1.86 15.77
CA LEU A 111 -7.04 1.29 16.19
C LEU A 111 -7.12 -0.23 16.22
N GLY A 112 -6.17 -0.89 15.54
CA GLY A 112 -6.08 -2.35 15.52
C GLY A 112 -7.20 -3.05 14.74
N GLU A 113 -8.15 -2.32 14.17
CA GLU A 113 -9.24 -2.89 13.38
C GLU A 113 -8.97 -2.80 11.86
N PRO A 114 -9.38 -3.82 11.08
CA PRO A 114 -9.31 -3.76 9.62
C PRO A 114 -10.11 -2.57 9.06
N LEU A 115 -9.52 -1.86 8.09
CA LEU A 115 -10.20 -0.82 7.34
C LEU A 115 -10.66 -1.35 5.99
N GLU A 116 -11.96 -1.49 5.80
CA GLU A 116 -12.55 -1.77 4.49
C GLU A 116 -12.86 -0.46 3.73
N PHE A 117 -12.51 -0.41 2.45
CA PHE A 117 -12.84 0.72 1.59
C PHE A 117 -12.88 0.30 0.11
N GLU A 118 -13.46 1.16 -0.72
CA GLU A 118 -13.51 0.97 -2.16
C GLU A 118 -12.56 1.94 -2.86
N VAL A 119 -11.66 1.40 -3.68
CA VAL A 119 -10.84 2.18 -4.61
C VAL A 119 -11.65 2.43 -5.86
N LEU A 120 -11.85 3.71 -6.18
CA LEU A 120 -12.69 4.11 -7.30
C LEU A 120 -11.99 3.90 -8.66
N PRO A 121 -12.71 3.55 -9.74
CA PRO A 121 -12.12 3.39 -11.09
C PRO A 121 -11.39 4.63 -11.62
N LEU A 122 -11.82 5.82 -11.20
CA LEU A 122 -11.21 7.10 -11.56
C LEU A 122 -10.17 7.60 -10.54
N MET A 123 -9.74 6.73 -9.61
CA MET A 123 -8.71 7.07 -8.63
C MET A 123 -7.42 7.45 -9.36
N PHE A 124 -6.96 8.67 -9.12
CA PHE A 124 -5.75 9.22 -9.69
C PHE A 124 -4.54 8.89 -8.83
N THR A 125 -4.68 9.09 -7.52
CA THR A 125 -3.68 8.72 -6.52
C THR A 125 -4.36 8.36 -5.21
N ILE A 126 -3.67 7.55 -4.41
CA ILE A 126 -4.06 7.19 -3.06
C ILE A 126 -2.84 7.20 -2.15
N THR A 127 -2.99 7.78 -0.96
CA THR A 127 -2.00 7.74 0.11
C THR A 127 -2.51 6.81 1.21
N LEU A 128 -1.76 5.73 1.43
CA LEU A 128 -2.01 4.70 2.41
C LEU A 128 -1.11 4.97 3.62
N GLY A 129 -1.71 5.11 4.81
CA GLY A 129 -1.02 5.49 6.04
C GLY A 129 -1.22 4.48 7.16
N GLY A 130 -0.30 4.53 8.13
CA GLY A 130 -0.17 3.55 9.19
C GLY A 130 0.66 2.34 8.77
N ASP A 131 1.05 1.53 9.76
CA ASP A 131 1.75 0.27 9.52
C ASP A 131 0.72 -0.82 9.18
N CYS A 132 0.39 -0.93 7.90
CA CYS A 132 -0.75 -1.70 7.41
C CYS A 132 -0.41 -2.53 6.18
N LEU A 133 -0.97 -3.73 6.11
CA LEU A 133 -1.05 -4.56 4.92
C LEU A 133 -2.36 -4.26 4.19
N TRP A 134 -2.26 -3.77 2.97
CA TRP A 134 -3.38 -3.49 2.08
C TRP A 134 -3.54 -4.61 1.10
N GLN A 135 -4.71 -5.24 1.09
CA GLN A 135 -4.99 -6.37 0.22
C GLN A 135 -6.29 -6.15 -0.54
N LYS A 136 -6.28 -6.49 -1.82
CA LYS A 136 -7.49 -6.55 -2.64
C LYS A 136 -8.34 -7.76 -2.23
N SER A 137 -9.65 -7.53 -2.04
CA SER A 137 -10.64 -8.57 -1.72
C SER A 137 -11.16 -9.29 -2.95
#